data_AF-A0A523YDE4-F1
#
_entry.id   AF-A0A523YDE4-F1
#
_cell.length_a   1.000
_cell.length_b   1.000
_cell.length_c   1.000
_cell.angle_alpha   90.00
_cell.angle_beta   90.00
_cell.angle_gamma   90.00
#
_symmetry.space_group_name_H-M   'P 1'
#
loop_
_entity.id
_entity.type
_entity.pdbx_description
1 polymer ?
#
loop_
_entity_poly.entity_id
_entity_poly.type
_entity_poly.pdbx_seq_one_letter_code
_entity_poly.pdbx_strand_id
1 'polypeptide(L)'
;MSYWLAVTTPENWPLCLNTKTWGVGDTYKALLKNVQVGEYVLFYVRGMTVSGIVRVTKPYFYSEERIWKDSLYPHRVLFEPDLVSEETVNIRQFFYSFFPGMAPSGYFRKAFRRLPEDQFELFRDFLSEGTIEIIEEDESLLFEVAETATISLEKDLENFLERRLQVLEEGLHLFIDGEREGRQYSTDVSRIDLLAKDRNDTFVVIELKAGEADRKSLAQILPYMGWVREYLAKGREVRGIIVASDFSPDLIAATNVVANLSLCRYSVDFSFEGIVPRIELTK
;
A
#
# COMPACT_ATOMS: atom_id res chain seq x y z
N MET A 1 25.25 16.96 18.82
CA MET A 1 23.79 17.23 18.77
C MET A 1 23.13 16.00 18.14
N SER A 2 21.88 15.69 18.49
CA SER A 2 21.17 14.56 17.86
C SER A 2 19.96 15.04 17.09
N TYR A 3 19.59 14.27 16.07
CA TYR A 3 18.43 14.52 15.24
C TYR A 3 17.48 13.31 15.30
N TRP A 4 16.19 13.60 15.24
CA TRP A 4 15.14 12.59 15.38
C TRP A 4 14.13 12.74 14.26
N LEU A 5 13.53 11.62 13.88
CA LEU A 5 12.40 11.56 12.97
C LEU A 5 11.16 11.12 13.78
N ALA A 6 10.12 11.93 13.73
CA ALA A 6 8.79 11.62 14.22
C ALA A 6 7.83 11.42 13.05
N VAL A 7 7.04 10.35 13.09
CA VAL A 7 6.02 10.03 12.09
C VAL A 7 4.65 10.18 12.71
N THR A 8 3.83 11.06 12.13
CA THR A 8 2.47 11.36 12.60
C THR A 8 1.47 11.36 11.45
N THR A 9 0.19 11.58 11.74
CA THR A 9 -0.88 11.68 10.75
C THR A 9 -1.30 13.14 10.53
N PRO A 10 -1.97 13.46 9.40
CA PRO A 10 -2.51 14.79 9.15
C PRO A 10 -3.45 15.28 10.26
N GLU A 11 -4.18 14.38 10.92
CA GLU A 11 -5.11 14.71 12.00
C GLU A 11 -4.37 15.04 13.32
N ASN A 12 -3.25 14.35 13.58
CA ASN A 12 -2.50 14.50 14.82
C ASN A 12 -1.48 15.64 14.77
N TRP A 13 -0.96 16.00 13.59
CA TRP A 13 0.04 17.06 13.44
C TRP A 13 -0.41 18.43 13.98
N PRO A 14 -1.60 18.96 13.62
CA PRO A 14 -2.07 20.24 14.16
C PRO A 14 -2.19 20.24 15.69
N LEU A 15 -2.54 19.10 16.28
CA LEU A 15 -2.62 18.94 17.74
C LEU A 15 -1.23 19.04 18.38
N CYS A 16 -0.22 18.40 17.78
CA CYS A 16 1.17 18.49 18.22
C CYS A 16 1.67 19.94 18.19
N LEU A 17 1.43 20.67 17.11
CA LEU A 17 1.84 22.06 16.98
C LEU A 17 1.14 22.97 18.00
N ASN A 18 -0.19 22.87 18.11
CA ASN A 18 -0.97 23.71 19.01
C ASN A 18 -0.59 23.50 20.48
N THR A 19 -0.34 22.24 20.87
CA THR A 19 0.05 21.90 22.24
C THR A 19 1.56 21.93 22.47
N LYS A 20 2.36 22.21 21.42
CA LYS A 20 3.84 22.17 21.47
C LYS A 20 4.39 20.86 22.05
N THR A 21 3.72 19.75 21.77
CA THR A 21 3.94 18.46 22.44
C THR A 21 4.04 17.32 21.43
N TRP A 22 5.04 16.45 21.60
CA TRP A 22 5.13 15.17 20.90
C TRP A 22 5.03 14.03 21.89
N GLY A 23 4.25 13.00 21.54
CA GLY A 23 4.03 11.83 22.38
C GLY A 23 4.28 10.53 21.64
N VAL A 24 4.72 9.50 22.37
CA VAL A 24 4.80 8.13 21.88
C VAL A 24 4.20 7.13 22.87
N GLY A 25 3.82 5.95 22.37
CA GLY A 25 3.45 4.80 23.20
C GLY A 25 4.66 4.07 23.79
N ASP A 26 4.42 3.04 24.59
CA ASP A 26 5.47 2.29 25.32
C ASP A 26 6.60 1.78 24.41
N THR A 27 6.28 1.39 23.17
CA THR A 27 7.23 0.87 22.18
C THR A 27 8.45 1.78 21.98
N TYR A 28 8.27 3.11 22.01
CA TYR A 28 9.34 4.08 21.74
C TYR A 28 9.79 4.84 22.98
N LYS A 29 9.26 4.51 24.17
CA LYS A 29 9.59 5.14 25.45
C LYS A 29 11.10 5.22 25.70
N ALA A 30 11.80 4.10 25.50
CA ALA A 30 13.24 4.03 25.75
C ALA A 30 14.03 4.98 24.83
N LEU A 31 13.59 5.14 23.58
CA LEU A 31 14.21 6.08 22.64
C LEU A 31 13.90 7.53 23.00
N LEU A 32 12.63 7.84 23.32
CA LEU A 32 12.22 9.20 23.68
C LEU A 32 12.93 9.70 24.95
N LYS A 33 13.22 8.81 25.91
CA LYS A 33 14.02 9.13 27.11
C LYS A 33 15.43 9.64 26.82
N ASN A 34 15.98 9.32 25.65
CA ASN A 34 17.32 9.78 25.25
C ASN A 34 17.32 11.18 24.63
N VAL A 35 16.15 11.74 24.31
CA VAL A 35 16.01 13.07 23.69
C VAL A 35 16.38 14.15 24.70
N GLN A 36 17.26 15.06 24.30
CA GLN A 36 17.75 16.17 25.13
C GLN A 36 17.19 17.53 24.68
N VAL A 37 17.21 18.50 25.58
CA VAL A 37 16.89 19.90 25.25
C VAL A 37 17.85 20.43 24.20
N GLY A 38 17.31 21.14 23.21
CA GLY A 38 18.06 21.73 22.12
C GLY A 38 18.27 20.80 20.92
N GLU A 39 17.89 19.52 21.02
CA GLU A 39 17.89 18.60 19.88
C GLU A 39 16.70 18.84 18.95
N TYR A 40 16.82 18.37 17.72
CA TYR A 40 15.85 18.63 16.66
C TYR A 40 15.05 17.39 16.28
N VAL A 41 13.78 17.62 15.95
CA VAL A 41 12.86 16.57 15.48
C VAL A 41 12.26 17.01 14.15
N LEU A 42 12.53 16.23 13.10
CA LEU A 42 11.84 16.31 11.81
C LEU A 42 10.50 15.60 11.91
N PHE A 43 9.43 16.27 11.49
CA PHE A 43 8.09 15.71 11.42
C PHE A 43 7.73 15.28 10.00
N TYR A 44 7.67 13.97 9.82
CA TYR A 44 7.01 13.36 8.66
C TYR A 44 5.53 13.16 8.96
N VAL A 45 4.69 13.71 8.09
CA VAL A 45 3.23 13.50 8.11
C VAL A 45 2.87 12.53 7.01
N ARG A 46 2.16 11.46 7.37
CA ARG A 46 1.77 10.40 6.43
C ARG A 46 1.17 10.98 5.14
N GLY A 47 1.53 10.35 4.02
CA GLY A 47 1.18 10.83 2.68
C GLY A 47 2.36 11.41 1.90
N MET A 48 3.60 11.04 2.26
CA MET A 48 4.82 11.59 1.65
C MET A 48 4.96 13.10 1.83
N THR A 49 4.64 13.59 3.02
CA THR A 49 4.80 15.00 3.37
C THR A 49 5.63 15.19 4.62
N VAL A 50 6.29 16.34 4.73
CA VAL A 50 6.92 16.81 5.97
C VAL A 50 6.30 18.15 6.33
N SER A 51 6.13 18.38 7.62
CA SER A 51 5.55 19.66 8.09
C SER A 51 6.60 20.63 8.60
N GLY A 52 7.76 20.12 9.01
CA GLY A 52 8.81 20.94 9.55
C GLY A 52 9.71 20.27 10.56
N ILE A 53 10.63 21.08 11.06
CA ILE A 53 11.60 20.77 12.10
C ILE A 53 11.23 21.59 13.34
N VAL A 54 11.26 20.93 14.48
CA VAL A 54 11.05 21.55 15.80
C VAL A 54 12.25 21.34 16.68
N ARG A 55 12.42 22.21 17.67
CA ARG A 55 13.49 22.14 18.67
C ARG A 55 12.93 21.76 20.03
N VAL A 56 13.51 20.74 20.66
CA VAL A 56 13.06 20.23 21.97
C VAL A 56 13.37 21.25 23.07
N THR A 57 12.37 21.61 23.86
CA THR A 57 12.47 22.56 24.98
C THR A 57 12.30 21.90 26.34
N LYS A 58 11.61 20.75 26.40
CA LYS A 58 11.51 19.91 27.59
C LYS A 58 11.79 18.45 27.22
N PRO A 59 12.73 17.78 27.90
CA PRO A 59 13.01 16.38 27.65
C PRO A 59 11.87 15.50 28.19
N TYR A 60 12.05 14.19 28.12
CA TYR A 60 11.05 13.20 28.50
C TYR A 60 10.28 13.54 29.79
N PHE A 61 8.95 13.44 29.72
CA PHE A 61 8.06 13.38 30.87
C PHE A 61 6.91 12.40 30.59
N TYR A 62 6.21 12.01 31.66
CA TYR A 62 5.00 11.20 31.57
C TYR A 62 3.78 12.09 31.80
N SER A 63 2.73 11.92 31.00
CA SER A 63 1.44 12.59 31.19
C SER A 63 0.29 11.75 30.66
N GLU A 64 -0.83 11.76 31.36
CA GLU A 64 -2.08 11.11 30.95
C GLU A 64 -3.13 12.12 30.44
N GLU A 65 -2.74 13.38 30.27
CA GLU A 65 -3.60 14.39 29.68
C GLU A 65 -3.94 14.03 28.23
N ARG A 66 -5.22 13.92 27.88
CA ARG A 66 -5.62 13.48 26.54
C ARG A 66 -5.54 14.62 25.51
N ILE A 67 -4.53 14.54 24.64
CA ILE A 67 -4.32 15.45 23.50
C ILE A 67 -4.85 14.85 22.20
N TRP A 68 -4.49 13.59 21.93
CA TRP A 68 -4.87 12.89 20.68
C TRP A 68 -6.13 12.04 20.86
N LYS A 69 -6.90 11.88 19.78
CA LYS A 69 -8.18 11.14 19.79
C LYS A 69 -7.99 9.63 19.71
N ASP A 70 -6.97 9.20 18.98
CA ASP A 70 -6.66 7.81 18.65
C ASP A 70 -5.93 7.07 19.78
N SER A 71 -5.04 7.73 20.54
CA SER A 71 -4.35 7.13 21.68
C SER A 71 -3.88 8.16 22.71
N LEU A 72 -3.37 7.67 23.84
CA LEU A 72 -2.91 8.52 24.95
C LEU A 72 -1.51 9.12 24.72
N TYR A 73 -0.62 8.33 24.09
CA TYR A 73 0.80 8.65 23.90
C TYR A 73 1.45 9.31 25.13
N PRO A 74 1.57 8.58 26.26
CA PRO A 74 1.85 9.19 27.55
C PRO A 74 3.31 9.60 27.74
N HIS A 75 4.22 9.11 26.90
CA HIS A 75 5.65 9.47 26.95
C HIS A 75 5.89 10.66 26.04
N ARG A 76 6.25 11.82 26.61
CA ARG A 76 6.20 13.10 25.89
C ARG A 76 7.47 13.91 26.02
N VAL A 77 7.66 14.79 25.04
CA VAL A 77 8.60 15.91 25.06
C VAL A 77 7.85 17.19 24.69
N LEU A 78 8.33 18.34 25.15
CA LEU A 78 7.86 19.63 24.64
C LEU A 78 8.86 20.20 23.65
N PHE A 79 8.36 20.95 22.68
CA PHE A 79 9.17 21.55 21.64
C PHE A 79 8.70 22.96 21.28
N GLU A 80 9.48 23.68 20.51
CA GLU A 80 9.07 24.88 19.80
C GLU A 80 9.33 24.74 18.29
N PRO A 81 8.48 25.32 17.43
CA PRO A 81 8.74 25.40 15.99
C PRO A 81 10.10 26.04 15.72
N ASP A 82 10.88 25.46 14.79
CA ASP A 82 12.16 26.02 14.34
C ASP A 82 12.09 26.34 12.85
N LEU A 83 11.76 25.35 12.01
CA LEU A 83 11.50 25.50 10.58
C LEU A 83 10.21 24.74 10.24
N VAL A 84 9.07 25.40 10.38
CA VAL A 84 7.74 24.80 10.17
C VAL A 84 7.00 25.55 9.09
N SER A 85 6.46 24.81 8.12
CA SER A 85 5.61 25.35 7.06
C SER A 85 4.16 25.47 7.54
N GLU A 86 3.41 26.44 7.00
CA GLU A 86 1.97 26.59 7.27
C GLU A 86 1.18 25.36 6.80
N GLU A 87 1.59 24.79 5.67
CA GLU A 87 1.03 23.55 5.10
C GLU A 87 2.10 22.45 5.04
N THR A 88 1.67 21.18 4.97
CA THR A 88 2.62 20.08 4.81
C THR A 88 3.20 20.09 3.40
N VAL A 89 4.51 19.89 3.30
CA VAL A 89 5.26 19.96 2.03
C VAL A 89 5.44 18.55 1.49
N ASN A 90 5.11 18.33 0.22
CA ASN A 90 5.35 17.06 -0.46
C ASN A 90 6.85 16.81 -0.61
N ILE A 91 7.32 15.64 -0.19
CA ILE A 91 8.75 15.24 -0.25
C ILE A 91 9.00 14.09 -1.22
N ARG A 92 8.05 13.71 -2.08
CA ARG A 92 8.17 12.48 -2.87
C ARG A 92 9.37 12.53 -3.82
N GLN A 93 9.45 13.57 -4.65
CA GLN A 93 10.56 13.78 -5.59
C GLN A 93 11.89 13.94 -4.86
N PHE A 94 11.93 14.76 -3.81
CA PHE A 94 13.09 14.91 -2.93
C PHE A 94 13.54 13.55 -2.38
N PHE A 95 12.61 12.75 -1.84
CA PHE A 95 12.93 11.48 -1.21
C PHE A 95 13.53 10.50 -2.23
N TYR A 96 12.94 10.35 -3.41
CA TYR A 96 13.48 9.44 -4.41
C TYR A 96 14.81 9.92 -5.00
N SER A 97 15.03 11.22 -5.09
CA SER A 97 16.28 11.80 -5.58
C SER A 97 17.45 11.56 -4.62
N PHE A 98 17.22 11.73 -3.32
CA PHE A 98 18.26 11.65 -2.30
C PHE A 98 18.36 10.29 -1.59
N PHE A 99 17.36 9.42 -1.74
CA PHE A 99 17.31 8.09 -1.11
C PHE A 99 17.03 6.98 -2.14
N PRO A 100 17.84 6.85 -3.20
CA PRO A 100 17.60 5.88 -4.28
C PRO A 100 17.62 4.44 -3.76
N GLY A 101 16.67 3.62 -4.23
CA GLY A 101 16.53 2.21 -3.84
C GLY A 101 15.97 1.99 -2.43
N MET A 102 15.57 3.06 -1.73
CA MET A 102 14.96 2.96 -0.42
C MET A 102 13.44 3.06 -0.52
N ALA A 103 12.73 2.06 0.00
CA ALA A 103 11.27 2.12 0.04
C ALA A 103 10.81 3.13 1.12
N PRO A 104 9.96 4.14 0.78
CA PRO A 104 9.46 5.09 1.77
C PRO A 104 8.71 4.41 2.92
N SER A 105 7.95 3.35 2.61
CA SER A 105 7.24 2.52 3.59
C SER A 105 8.18 1.89 4.62
N GLY A 106 9.41 1.56 4.23
CA GLY A 106 10.46 1.09 5.12
C GLY A 106 11.11 2.23 5.91
N TYR A 107 11.44 3.33 5.24
CA TYR A 107 12.15 4.47 5.84
C TYR A 107 11.33 5.19 6.93
N PHE A 108 10.03 5.37 6.68
CA PHE A 108 9.06 6.02 7.58
C PHE A 108 8.26 5.01 8.43
N ARG A 109 8.68 3.74 8.48
CA ARG A 109 7.94 2.68 9.21
C ARG A 109 7.84 2.93 10.72
N LYS A 110 8.91 3.46 11.33
CA LYS A 110 9.03 3.62 12.78
C LYS A 110 8.46 4.97 13.20
N ALA A 111 7.54 4.97 14.17
CA ALA A 111 6.88 6.18 14.66
C ALA A 111 7.86 7.20 15.23
N PHE A 112 8.96 6.70 15.81
CA PHE A 112 10.04 7.54 16.32
C PHE A 112 11.39 6.82 16.18
N ARG A 113 12.39 7.49 15.61
CA ARG A 113 13.75 6.97 15.50
C ARG A 113 14.78 8.09 15.45
N ARG A 114 16.04 7.72 15.70
CA ARG A 114 17.16 8.61 15.41
C ARG A 114 17.26 8.82 13.90
N LEU A 115 17.53 10.06 13.51
CA LEU A 115 17.77 10.46 12.13
C LEU A 115 19.28 10.74 11.99
N PRO A 116 19.97 10.07 11.06
CA PRO A 116 21.35 10.41 10.71
C PRO A 116 21.47 11.91 10.34
N GLU A 117 22.60 12.51 10.70
CA GLU A 117 22.84 13.95 10.53
C GLU A 117 22.80 14.36 9.05
N ASP A 118 23.50 13.63 8.19
CA ASP A 118 23.46 13.81 6.73
C ASP A 118 22.03 13.83 6.18
N GLN A 119 21.16 12.93 6.65
CA GLN A 119 19.76 12.88 6.23
C GLN A 119 18.96 14.06 6.77
N PHE A 120 19.19 14.45 8.02
CA PHE A 120 18.53 15.61 8.63
C PHE A 120 18.86 16.90 7.88
N GLU A 121 20.14 17.11 7.54
CA GLU A 121 20.59 18.28 6.81
C GLU A 121 19.92 18.37 5.43
N LEU A 122 19.79 17.25 4.70
CA LEU A 122 19.05 17.21 3.43
C LEU A 122 17.59 17.69 3.57
N PHE A 123 16.87 17.22 4.59
CA PHE A 123 15.50 17.67 4.83
C PHE A 123 15.42 19.12 5.29
N ARG A 124 16.39 19.59 6.07
CA ARG A 124 16.46 20.98 6.52
C ARG A 124 16.70 21.91 5.34
N ASP A 125 17.64 21.56 4.47
CA ASP A 125 17.97 22.33 3.27
C ASP A 125 16.73 22.39 2.36
N PHE A 126 16.09 21.25 2.07
CA PHE A 126 14.84 21.18 1.32
C PHE A 126 13.74 22.08 1.87
N LEU A 127 13.53 22.08 3.20
CA LEU A 127 12.53 22.93 3.85
C LEU A 127 12.91 24.42 3.86
N SER A 128 14.21 24.73 3.82
CA SER A 128 14.72 26.11 3.90
C SER A 128 14.77 26.83 2.56
N GLU A 129 14.95 26.10 1.45
CA GLU A 129 15.09 26.65 0.10
C GLU A 129 13.74 27.09 -0.52
N GLY A 130 12.61 26.80 0.15
CA GLY A 130 11.30 27.33 -0.25
C GLY A 130 10.76 26.76 -1.57
N THR A 131 11.34 25.69 -2.10
CA THR A 131 10.91 25.07 -3.35
C THR A 131 9.67 24.21 -3.12
N ILE A 132 8.51 24.86 -3.01
CA ILE A 132 7.23 24.23 -3.34
C ILE A 132 7.19 24.18 -4.87
N GLU A 133 7.80 23.14 -5.46
CA GLU A 133 7.46 22.78 -6.85
C GLU A 133 6.01 22.29 -6.82
N ILE A 134 5.08 23.14 -7.26
CA ILE A 134 3.77 22.69 -7.72
C ILE A 134 4.07 21.79 -8.92
N ILE A 135 3.87 20.49 -8.74
CA ILE A 135 4.27 19.43 -9.66
C ILE A 135 3.53 19.61 -11.00
N GLU A 136 4.30 19.79 -12.08
CA GLU A 136 3.91 19.33 -13.42
C GLU A 136 3.91 17.79 -13.42
N GLU A 137 2.88 17.18 -14.01
CA GLU A 137 2.62 15.72 -14.01
C GLU A 137 3.90 14.87 -14.09
N ASP A 138 4.26 14.26 -12.96
CA ASP A 138 5.43 13.40 -12.80
C ASP A 138 5.09 11.95 -13.17
N GLU A 139 5.79 11.40 -14.17
CA GLU A 139 5.65 10.02 -14.62
C GLU A 139 5.87 8.99 -13.50
N SER A 140 6.65 9.31 -12.46
CA SER A 140 6.88 8.43 -11.30
C SER A 140 5.68 8.41 -10.34
N LEU A 141 4.98 9.54 -10.19
CA LEU A 141 3.69 9.62 -9.48
C LEU A 141 2.61 8.87 -10.25
N LEU A 142 2.57 9.01 -11.58
CA LEU A 142 1.69 8.22 -12.44
C LEU A 142 2.00 6.73 -12.28
N PHE A 143 3.27 6.33 -12.18
CA PHE A 143 3.65 4.94 -12.00
C PHE A 143 3.21 4.36 -10.65
N GLU A 144 3.40 5.07 -9.53
CA GLU A 144 2.99 4.57 -8.20
C GLU A 144 1.46 4.59 -8.01
N VAL A 145 0.78 5.59 -8.56
CA VAL A 145 -0.69 5.62 -8.60
C VAL A 145 -1.21 4.51 -9.50
N ALA A 146 -0.59 4.28 -10.66
CA ALA A 146 -0.95 3.18 -11.55
C ALA A 146 -0.69 1.81 -10.90
N GLU A 147 0.43 1.62 -10.20
CA GLU A 147 0.74 0.37 -9.48
C GLU A 147 -0.26 0.13 -8.35
N THR A 148 -0.56 1.16 -7.55
CA THR A 148 -1.57 1.08 -6.48
C THR A 148 -2.96 0.80 -7.04
N ALA A 149 -3.34 1.45 -8.15
CA ALA A 149 -4.60 1.21 -8.84
C ALA A 149 -4.66 -0.20 -9.44
N THR A 150 -3.55 -0.71 -9.98
CA THR A 150 -3.41 -2.06 -10.52
C THR A 150 -3.63 -3.10 -9.41
N ILE A 151 -2.98 -2.93 -8.26
CA ILE A 151 -3.17 -3.82 -7.09
C ILE A 151 -4.61 -3.76 -6.57
N SER A 152 -5.20 -2.56 -6.51
CA SER A 152 -6.61 -2.41 -6.11
C SER A 152 -7.52 -3.14 -7.09
N LEU A 153 -7.29 -2.98 -8.40
CA LEU A 153 -8.10 -3.60 -9.44
C LEU A 153 -7.98 -5.14 -9.43
N GLU A 154 -6.79 -5.68 -9.16
CA GLU A 154 -6.59 -7.13 -8.97
C GLU A 154 -7.44 -7.66 -7.82
N LYS A 155 -7.42 -6.95 -6.68
CA LYS A 155 -8.22 -7.30 -5.51
C LYS A 155 -9.72 -7.18 -5.80
N ASP A 156 -10.14 -6.16 -6.53
CA ASP A 156 -11.53 -5.95 -6.91
C ASP A 156 -12.01 -7.03 -7.89
N LEU A 157 -11.16 -7.42 -8.84
CA LEU A 157 -11.39 -8.54 -9.76
C LEU A 157 -11.51 -9.88 -8.99
N GLU A 158 -10.62 -10.13 -8.02
CA GLU A 158 -10.70 -11.30 -7.15
C GLU A 158 -12.01 -11.34 -6.35
N ASN A 159 -12.38 -10.22 -5.71
CA ASN A 159 -13.64 -10.08 -4.97
C ASN A 159 -14.87 -10.32 -5.84
N PHE A 160 -14.84 -9.81 -7.08
CA PHE A 160 -15.93 -9.98 -8.04
C PHE A 160 -16.07 -11.45 -8.46
N LEU A 161 -14.95 -12.07 -8.85
CA LEU A 161 -14.93 -13.43 -9.37
C LEU A 161 -15.20 -14.48 -8.29
N GLU A 162 -14.70 -14.32 -7.07
CA GLU A 162 -15.00 -15.20 -5.92
C GLU A 162 -16.51 -15.48 -5.80
N ARG A 163 -17.34 -14.45 -6.01
CA ARG A 163 -18.79 -14.51 -5.85
C ARG A 163 -19.53 -14.89 -7.13
N ARG A 164 -18.88 -14.79 -8.29
CA ARG A 164 -19.50 -14.91 -9.61
C ARG A 164 -18.65 -15.70 -10.60
N LEU A 165 -18.00 -16.77 -10.15
CA LEU A 165 -17.17 -17.64 -11.02
C LEU A 165 -17.89 -18.13 -12.29
N GLN A 166 -19.22 -18.20 -12.28
CA GLN A 166 -20.02 -18.59 -13.46
C GLN A 166 -19.86 -17.65 -14.67
N VAL A 167 -19.37 -16.43 -14.48
CA VAL A 167 -19.07 -15.49 -15.58
C VAL A 167 -17.87 -15.93 -16.41
N LEU A 168 -16.95 -16.71 -15.83
CA LEU A 168 -15.82 -17.30 -16.54
C LEU A 168 -16.25 -18.57 -17.27
N GLU A 169 -17.01 -19.42 -16.58
CA GLU A 169 -17.51 -20.68 -17.11
C GLU A 169 -18.77 -21.11 -16.35
N GLU A 170 -19.83 -21.46 -17.07
CA GLU A 170 -21.06 -21.97 -16.46
C GLU A 170 -20.79 -23.26 -15.66
N GLY A 171 -21.22 -23.28 -14.39
CA GLY A 171 -21.04 -24.40 -13.46
C GLY A 171 -19.78 -24.33 -12.60
N LEU A 172 -18.93 -23.31 -12.82
CA LEU A 172 -17.76 -23.06 -12.00
C LEU A 172 -18.17 -22.59 -10.59
N HIS A 173 -17.61 -23.21 -9.57
CA HIS A 173 -17.85 -22.88 -8.16
C HIS A 173 -16.55 -22.96 -7.36
N LEU A 174 -16.45 -22.14 -6.30
CA LEU A 174 -15.25 -22.07 -5.49
C LEU A 174 -15.03 -23.41 -4.78
N PHE A 175 -13.78 -23.87 -4.73
CA PHE A 175 -13.44 -25.10 -4.03
C PHE A 175 -13.58 -24.89 -2.51
N ILE A 176 -14.06 -25.92 -1.80
CA ILE A 176 -14.19 -25.90 -0.34
C ILE A 176 -13.46 -27.13 0.22
N ASP A 177 -12.55 -26.89 1.15
CA ASP A 177 -11.71 -27.88 1.82
C ASP A 177 -11.85 -27.73 3.34
N GLY A 178 -12.95 -28.27 3.87
CA GLY A 178 -13.33 -28.08 5.27
C GLY A 178 -13.66 -26.61 5.56
N GLU A 179 -12.87 -25.97 6.43
CA GLU A 179 -12.98 -24.54 6.74
C GLU A 179 -12.20 -23.64 5.77
N ARG A 180 -11.41 -24.23 4.86
CA ARG A 180 -10.66 -23.48 3.86
C ARG A 180 -11.50 -23.30 2.60
N GLU A 181 -11.47 -22.10 2.07
CA GLU A 181 -12.09 -21.77 0.79
C GLU A 181 -11.03 -21.64 -0.28
N GLY A 182 -11.42 -21.85 -1.53
CA GLY A 182 -10.53 -21.82 -2.69
C GLY A 182 -9.95 -20.44 -3.01
N ARG A 183 -10.39 -19.39 -2.31
CA ARG A 183 -9.81 -18.06 -2.45
C ARG A 183 -8.48 -17.97 -1.72
N GLN A 184 -7.48 -17.39 -2.38
CA GLN A 184 -6.15 -17.18 -1.81
C GLN A 184 -5.59 -18.49 -1.23
N TYR A 185 -5.83 -19.59 -1.94
CA TYR A 185 -5.58 -20.94 -1.47
C TYR A 185 -4.07 -21.15 -1.33
N SER A 186 -3.62 -21.31 -0.08
CA SER A 186 -2.20 -21.44 0.24
C SER A 186 -1.70 -22.87 -0.03
N THR A 187 -0.59 -22.97 -0.75
CA THR A 187 0.12 -24.23 -1.05
C THR A 187 1.55 -24.16 -0.54
N ASP A 188 2.28 -25.27 -0.64
CA ASP A 188 3.72 -25.30 -0.29
C ASP A 188 4.59 -24.53 -1.30
N VAL A 189 4.06 -24.23 -2.49
CA VAL A 189 4.81 -23.55 -3.56
C VAL A 189 4.53 -22.04 -3.55
N SER A 190 3.26 -21.65 -3.42
CA SER A 190 2.82 -20.26 -3.33
C SER A 190 1.31 -20.19 -2.99
N ARG A 191 0.71 -19.02 -3.15
CA ARG A 191 -0.72 -18.78 -3.02
C ARG A 191 -1.39 -18.75 -4.40
N ILE A 192 -2.47 -19.50 -4.55
CA ILE A 192 -3.35 -19.47 -5.73
C ILE A 192 -4.41 -18.40 -5.52
N ASP A 193 -4.66 -17.53 -6.50
CA ASP A 193 -5.67 -16.46 -6.35
C ASP A 193 -7.07 -17.04 -6.14
N LEU A 194 -7.54 -17.89 -7.07
CA LEU A 194 -8.79 -18.64 -6.91
C LEU A 194 -8.60 -20.10 -7.37
N LEU A 195 -9.04 -21.03 -6.52
CA LEU A 195 -9.14 -22.45 -6.78
C LEU A 195 -10.61 -22.83 -6.82
N ALA A 196 -11.03 -23.43 -7.92
CA ALA A 196 -12.41 -23.74 -8.21
C ALA A 196 -12.58 -25.19 -8.69
N LYS A 197 -13.83 -25.62 -8.81
CA LYS A 197 -14.22 -26.82 -9.54
C LYS A 197 -15.29 -26.51 -10.57
N ASP A 198 -15.22 -27.22 -11.68
CA ASP A 198 -16.23 -27.13 -12.73
C ASP A 198 -17.43 -28.04 -12.50
N ARG A 199 -18.37 -28.05 -13.44
CA ARG A 199 -19.58 -28.89 -13.40
C ARG A 199 -19.30 -30.40 -13.32
N ASN A 200 -18.10 -30.83 -13.69
CA ASN A 200 -17.65 -32.23 -13.69
C ASN A 200 -16.73 -32.56 -12.51
N ASP A 201 -16.65 -31.67 -11.50
CA ASP A 201 -15.76 -31.79 -10.34
C ASP A 201 -14.26 -31.80 -10.70
N THR A 202 -13.90 -31.24 -11.86
CA THR A 202 -12.50 -31.05 -12.28
C THR A 202 -11.95 -29.78 -11.64
N PHE A 203 -10.74 -29.85 -11.08
CA PHE A 203 -10.10 -28.67 -10.48
C PHE A 203 -9.72 -27.64 -11.54
N VAL A 204 -9.94 -26.37 -11.21
CA VAL A 204 -9.62 -25.22 -12.04
C VAL A 204 -8.82 -24.22 -11.21
N VAL A 205 -7.57 -23.98 -11.60
CA VAL A 205 -6.69 -22.95 -11.03
C VAL A 205 -6.91 -21.67 -11.82
N ILE A 206 -7.12 -20.55 -11.14
CA ILE A 206 -7.38 -19.26 -11.78
C ILE A 206 -6.34 -18.26 -11.28
N GLU A 207 -5.59 -17.67 -12.21
CA GLU A 207 -4.60 -16.63 -11.98
C GLU A 207 -5.14 -15.29 -12.47
N LEU A 208 -5.05 -14.24 -11.64
CA LEU A 208 -5.58 -12.92 -11.94
C LEU A 208 -4.45 -11.93 -12.25
N LYS A 209 -4.70 -11.04 -13.20
CA LYS A 209 -3.83 -9.90 -13.54
C LYS A 209 -4.70 -8.67 -13.82
N ALA A 210 -4.36 -7.53 -13.23
CA ALA A 210 -5.10 -6.28 -13.50
C ALA A 210 -4.67 -5.66 -14.84
N GLY A 211 -3.42 -5.87 -15.23
CA GLY A 211 -2.85 -5.41 -16.49
C GLY A 211 -2.81 -6.51 -17.55
N GLU A 212 -2.04 -6.23 -18.60
CA GLU A 212 -1.66 -7.22 -19.61
C GLU A 212 -0.90 -8.38 -18.94
N ALA A 213 -1.32 -9.62 -19.21
CA ALA A 213 -0.60 -10.81 -18.79
C ALA A 213 0.55 -11.13 -19.76
N ASP A 214 1.72 -11.42 -19.20
CA ASP A 214 2.93 -11.82 -19.94
C ASP A 214 3.37 -13.27 -19.58
N ARG A 215 4.56 -13.67 -20.05
CA ARG A 215 5.12 -15.00 -19.74
C ARG A 215 5.26 -15.30 -18.25
N LYS A 216 5.32 -14.28 -17.37
CA LYS A 216 5.38 -14.50 -15.91
C LYS A 216 4.09 -15.15 -15.41
N SER A 217 2.94 -14.87 -16.02
CA SER A 217 1.67 -15.50 -15.67
C SER A 217 1.70 -17.02 -15.90
N LEU A 218 2.41 -17.49 -16.94
CA LEU A 218 2.66 -18.93 -17.13
C LEU A 218 3.55 -19.50 -16.04
N ALA A 219 4.63 -18.80 -15.71
CA ALA A 219 5.55 -19.21 -14.66
C ALA A 219 4.88 -19.28 -13.28
N GLN A 220 3.79 -18.52 -13.07
CA GLN A 220 2.97 -18.55 -11.85
C GLN A 220 1.96 -19.71 -11.88
N ILE A 221 1.12 -19.81 -12.92
CA ILE A 221 -0.01 -20.76 -12.91
C ILE A 221 0.42 -22.22 -13.08
N LEU A 222 1.48 -22.51 -13.85
CA LEU A 222 1.89 -23.88 -14.14
C LEU A 222 2.33 -24.66 -12.88
N PRO A 223 3.16 -24.10 -11.98
CA PRO A 223 3.44 -24.72 -10.69
C PRO A 223 2.18 -25.02 -9.87
N TYR A 224 1.18 -24.13 -9.88
CA TYR A 224 -0.06 -24.29 -9.12
C TYR A 224 -0.90 -25.44 -9.67
N MET A 225 -1.06 -25.51 -11.00
CA MET A 225 -1.72 -26.64 -11.65
C MET A 225 -1.02 -27.95 -11.34
N GLY A 226 0.32 -27.96 -11.35
CA GLY A 226 1.12 -29.13 -11.00
C GLY A 226 0.90 -29.59 -9.55
N TRP A 227 0.92 -28.64 -8.60
CA TRP A 227 0.68 -28.93 -7.18
C TRP A 227 -0.74 -29.43 -6.95
N VAL A 228 -1.76 -28.76 -7.49
CA VAL A 228 -3.17 -29.19 -7.37
C VAL A 228 -3.36 -30.57 -7.97
N ARG A 229 -2.73 -30.86 -9.11
CA ARG A 229 -2.80 -32.16 -9.76
C ARG A 229 -2.26 -33.28 -8.85
N GLU A 230 -1.11 -33.05 -8.24
CA GLU A 230 -0.45 -34.03 -7.38
C GLU A 230 -1.24 -34.25 -6.08
N TYR A 231 -1.55 -33.17 -5.36
CA TYR A 231 -2.00 -33.25 -3.97
C TYR A 231 -3.52 -33.28 -3.80
N LEU A 232 -4.28 -32.63 -4.68
CA LEU A 232 -5.75 -32.54 -4.56
C LEU A 232 -6.46 -33.43 -5.58
N ALA A 233 -6.04 -33.37 -6.85
CA ALA A 233 -6.65 -34.12 -7.94
C ALA A 233 -6.17 -35.57 -8.03
N LYS A 234 -5.11 -35.96 -7.30
CA LYS A 234 -4.54 -37.32 -7.27
C LYS A 234 -4.19 -37.83 -8.67
N GLY A 235 -3.53 -36.99 -9.46
CA GLY A 235 -3.15 -37.27 -10.84
C GLY A 235 -4.27 -37.08 -11.87
N ARG A 236 -5.51 -36.78 -11.44
CA ARG A 236 -6.59 -36.41 -12.36
C ARG A 236 -6.33 -35.06 -13.02
N GLU A 237 -7.05 -34.81 -14.10
CA GLU A 237 -6.97 -33.57 -14.86
C GLU A 237 -7.19 -32.32 -13.98
N VAL A 238 -6.40 -31.28 -14.28
CA VAL A 238 -6.52 -29.94 -13.70
C VAL A 238 -6.47 -28.94 -14.86
N ARG A 239 -7.36 -27.95 -14.83
CA ARG A 239 -7.40 -26.84 -15.79
C ARG A 239 -6.85 -25.57 -15.17
N GLY A 240 -6.36 -24.68 -16.03
CA GLY A 240 -5.91 -23.34 -15.68
C GLY A 240 -6.69 -22.29 -16.45
N ILE A 241 -6.99 -21.16 -15.82
CA ILE A 241 -7.54 -19.97 -16.47
C ILE A 241 -6.68 -18.77 -16.06
N ILE A 242 -6.12 -18.04 -17.01
CA ILE A 242 -5.50 -16.74 -16.74
C ILE A 242 -6.54 -15.67 -17.10
N VAL A 243 -6.90 -14.82 -16.14
CA VAL A 243 -7.82 -13.70 -16.33
C VAL A 243 -7.03 -12.39 -16.31
N ALA A 244 -7.12 -11.61 -17.39
CA ALA A 244 -6.34 -10.38 -17.56
C ALA A 244 -7.07 -9.33 -18.42
N SER A 245 -6.64 -8.07 -18.37
CA SER A 245 -7.20 -7.03 -19.24
C SER A 245 -6.72 -7.16 -20.68
N ASP A 246 -5.52 -7.70 -20.88
CA ASP A 246 -5.04 -8.17 -22.19
C ASP A 246 -3.95 -9.26 -22.06
N PHE A 247 -3.45 -9.77 -23.19
CA PHE A 247 -2.43 -10.82 -23.25
C PHE A 247 -1.35 -10.50 -24.28
N SER A 248 -0.08 -10.58 -23.87
CA SER A 248 1.04 -10.43 -24.80
C SER A 248 1.02 -11.51 -25.90
N PRO A 249 1.47 -11.21 -27.14
CA PRO A 249 1.52 -12.20 -28.23
C PRO A 249 2.35 -13.44 -27.88
N ASP A 250 3.44 -13.25 -27.13
CA ASP A 250 4.33 -14.34 -26.68
C ASP A 250 3.63 -15.29 -25.70
N LEU A 251 2.79 -14.76 -24.79
CA LEU A 251 1.98 -15.56 -23.88
C LEU A 251 0.95 -16.39 -24.65
N ILE A 252 0.22 -15.76 -25.58
CA ILE A 252 -0.75 -16.45 -26.44
C ILE A 252 -0.06 -17.59 -27.20
N ALA A 253 1.07 -17.30 -27.84
CA ALA A 253 1.85 -18.30 -28.57
C ALA A 253 2.28 -19.48 -27.68
N ALA A 254 2.75 -19.20 -26.46
CA ALA A 254 3.16 -20.23 -25.50
C ALA A 254 1.98 -21.08 -25.00
N THR A 255 0.79 -20.49 -24.83
CA THR A 255 -0.39 -21.21 -24.36
C THR A 255 -0.94 -22.22 -25.37
N ASN A 256 -0.67 -22.02 -26.67
CA ASN A 256 -1.14 -22.92 -27.74
C ASN A 256 -0.64 -24.38 -27.62
N VAL A 257 0.42 -24.62 -26.85
CA VAL A 257 0.97 -25.96 -26.61
C VAL A 257 0.65 -26.52 -25.21
N VAL A 258 -0.10 -25.76 -24.40
CA VAL A 258 -0.52 -26.16 -23.04
C VAL A 258 -1.99 -26.57 -23.08
N ALA A 259 -2.26 -27.87 -23.19
CA ALA A 259 -3.60 -28.40 -23.51
C ALA A 259 -4.74 -27.96 -22.56
N ASN A 260 -4.43 -27.67 -21.29
CA ASN A 260 -5.43 -27.45 -20.25
C ASN A 260 -5.39 -26.05 -19.66
N LEU A 261 -4.95 -25.06 -20.45
CA LEU A 261 -4.84 -23.67 -20.03
C LEU A 261 -5.64 -22.78 -20.98
N SER A 262 -6.53 -21.95 -20.44
CA SER A 262 -7.29 -20.96 -21.20
C SER A 262 -6.95 -19.53 -20.76
N LEU A 263 -7.18 -18.60 -21.69
CA LEU A 263 -7.03 -17.16 -21.47
C LEU A 263 -8.41 -16.51 -21.49
N CYS A 264 -8.71 -15.69 -20.49
CA CYS A 264 -9.97 -14.96 -20.38
C CYS A 264 -9.69 -13.47 -20.26
N ARG A 265 -10.12 -12.69 -21.26
CA ARG A 265 -10.00 -11.23 -21.23
C ARG A 265 -11.18 -10.63 -20.48
N TYR A 266 -10.93 -9.69 -19.57
CA TYR A 266 -11.97 -8.84 -18.98
C TYR A 266 -11.83 -7.39 -19.46
N SER A 267 -12.92 -6.63 -19.39
CA SER A 267 -12.95 -5.19 -19.66
C SER A 267 -13.70 -4.45 -18.54
N VAL A 268 -13.37 -3.18 -18.35
CA VAL A 268 -14.07 -2.27 -17.42
C VAL A 268 -14.63 -1.11 -18.23
N ASP A 269 -15.95 -0.94 -18.20
CA ASP A 269 -16.65 0.13 -18.89
C ASP A 269 -17.19 1.15 -17.87
N PHE A 270 -16.78 2.41 -18.00
CA PHE A 270 -17.30 3.51 -17.19
C PHE A 270 -18.45 4.23 -17.91
N SER A 271 -19.54 4.49 -17.20
CA SER A 271 -20.64 5.32 -17.66
C SER A 271 -20.89 6.46 -16.67
N PHE A 272 -21.24 7.64 -17.18
CA PHE A 272 -21.42 8.86 -16.38
C PHE A 272 -22.82 9.43 -16.62
N GLU A 273 -23.49 9.79 -15.53
CA GLU A 273 -24.78 10.48 -15.56
C GLU A 273 -24.67 11.79 -14.77
N GLY A 274 -25.12 12.90 -15.37
CA GLY A 274 -25.11 14.21 -14.73
C GLY A 274 -26.31 14.37 -13.79
N ILE A 275 -26.05 14.63 -12.51
CA ILE A 275 -27.10 14.93 -11.53
C ILE A 275 -27.17 16.45 -11.33
N VAL A 276 -28.34 17.04 -11.59
CA VAL A 276 -28.60 18.47 -11.32
C VAL A 276 -29.08 18.64 -9.87
N PRO A 277 -28.38 19.41 -9.01
CA PRO A 277 -28.84 19.68 -7.65
C PRO A 277 -30.10 20.55 -7.68
N ARG A 278 -31.15 20.17 -6.93
CA ARG A 278 -32.25 21.08 -6.64
C ARG A 278 -31.86 22.02 -5.51
N ILE A 279 -31.57 23.27 -5.84
CA ILE A 279 -31.45 24.34 -4.86
C ILE A 279 -32.82 25.01 -4.76
N GLU A 280 -33.55 24.77 -3.67
CA GLU A 280 -34.73 25.58 -3.35
C GLU A 280 -34.25 26.96 -2.89
N LEU A 281 -34.41 27.96 -3.74
CA LEU A 281 -34.22 29.35 -3.34
C LEU A 281 -35.43 29.78 -2.50
N THR A 282 -35.29 29.79 -1.18
CA THR A 282 -36.21 30.51 -0.30
C THR A 282 -36.11 32.01 -0.59
N LYS A 283 -37.24 32.61 -0.94
CA LYS A 283 -37.40 34.07 -1.07
C LYS A 283 -37.43 34.75 0.29
#